data_AF-A0AAD0YPT9-F1
#
_entry.id   AF-A0AAD0YPT9-F1
#
_cell.length_a   1.000
_cell.length_b   1.000
_cell.length_c   1.000
_cell.angle_alpha   90.00
_cell.angle_beta   90.00
_cell.angle_gamma   90.00
#
_symmetry.space_group_name_H-M   'P 1'
#
loop_
_entity.id
_entity.type
_entity.pdbx_description
1 polymer ?
#
loop_
_entity_poly.entity_id
_entity_poly.type
_entity_poly.pdbx_seq_one_letter_code
_entity_poly.pdbx_strand_id
1 'polypeptide(L)'
;MKKIICIIGLLAVLASCNQSEHTGQQKDESKEEKSLSKEQESNPKESKDRISKEEAVKLAVKQFEAYLPKILKTYDDGVIDLQDPHVGDFTGDGIEDVAIYWNIAPEGGNALIGQGLSLYKNDGHSVKVIAGYEPDYLFAFDTIKNGKIIVEKLEYTEEDGRCCPSIRTKHALTIKGSKVY
;
A
#
# COMPACT_ATOMS: atom_id res chain seq x y z
N MET A 1 -33.94 46.14 -16.76
CA MET A 1 -33.87 45.84 -15.31
C MET A 1 -32.51 46.30 -14.80
N LYS A 2 -32.53 47.02 -13.67
CA LYS A 2 -31.40 47.55 -12.86
C LYS A 2 -30.47 46.39 -12.42
N LYS A 3 -29.20 46.48 -12.01
CA LYS A 3 -28.11 47.47 -11.78
C LYS A 3 -26.99 46.61 -11.10
N ILE A 4 -25.68 46.69 -11.35
CA ILE A 4 -24.64 47.57 -10.75
C ILE A 4 -23.36 46.70 -10.59
N ILE A 5 -22.20 47.30 -10.89
CA ILE A 5 -20.82 46.85 -10.60
C ILE A 5 -20.39 47.41 -9.23
N CYS A 6 -19.61 46.67 -8.42
CA CYS A 6 -18.62 47.15 -7.42
C CYS A 6 -17.81 45.92 -6.95
N ILE A 7 -16.48 45.77 -7.06
CA ILE A 7 -15.29 46.57 -6.67
C ILE A 7 -14.99 46.55 -5.15
N ILE A 8 -13.84 45.92 -4.84
CA ILE A 8 -12.84 46.14 -3.75
C ILE A 8 -13.17 45.72 -2.30
N GLY A 9 -12.18 45.06 -1.68
CA GLY A 9 -12.03 45.02 -0.22
C GLY A 9 -10.90 44.11 0.28
N LEU A 10 -9.66 44.57 0.19
CA LEU A 10 -8.49 44.02 0.90
C LEU A 10 -8.58 44.39 2.39
N LEU A 11 -8.28 43.46 3.32
CA LEU A 11 -7.72 43.82 4.63
C LEU A 11 -7.09 42.60 5.32
N ALA A 12 -5.78 42.70 5.53
CA ALA A 12 -4.95 41.83 6.35
C ALA A 12 -5.00 42.30 7.81
N VAL A 13 -4.82 41.38 8.77
CA VAL A 13 -4.26 41.71 10.09
C VAL A 13 -3.26 40.64 10.48
N LEU A 14 -2.05 41.11 10.79
CA LEU A 14 -0.89 40.36 11.25
C LEU A 14 -0.92 40.17 12.79
N ALA A 15 -0.30 39.07 13.22
CA ALA A 15 0.41 38.77 14.46
C ALA A 15 0.13 39.58 15.76
N SER A 16 -0.08 38.84 16.86
CA SER A 16 0.43 39.22 18.17
C SER A 16 1.10 38.02 18.83
N CYS A 17 2.43 38.04 18.83
CA CYS A 17 3.28 37.26 19.72
C CYS A 17 3.15 37.83 21.14
N ASN A 18 3.02 36.97 22.15
CA ASN A 18 3.27 37.39 23.53
C ASN A 18 4.73 37.08 23.86
N GLN A 19 5.46 38.14 24.19
CA GLN A 19 6.87 38.11 24.54
C GLN A 19 7.03 37.80 26.04
N SER A 20 8.07 37.02 26.28
CA SER A 20 8.69 36.66 27.54
C SER A 20 8.99 37.84 28.47
N GLU A 21 8.83 37.62 29.78
CA GLU A 21 9.76 38.18 30.77
C GLU A 21 10.48 37.06 31.50
N HIS A 22 11.79 37.28 31.60
CA HIS A 22 12.82 36.43 32.14
C HIS A 22 13.07 36.91 33.58
N THR A 23 13.03 36.03 34.58
CA THR A 23 13.91 36.17 35.75
C THR A 23 14.26 34.76 36.22
N GLY A 24 15.51 34.38 36.01
CA GLY A 24 16.01 33.07 36.41
C GLY A 24 16.43 33.03 37.87
N GLN A 25 16.41 31.83 38.45
CA GLN A 25 17.55 31.26 39.15
C GLN A 25 17.38 29.73 39.27
N GLN A 26 18.45 29.03 38.91
CA GLN A 26 18.64 27.57 38.94
C GLN A 26 18.86 27.03 40.36
N LYS A 27 18.87 25.69 40.42
CA LYS A 27 19.39 24.75 41.44
C LYS A 27 18.38 24.30 42.49
N ASP A 28 18.30 23.04 42.87
CA ASP A 28 18.83 21.76 42.39
C ASP A 28 18.08 20.68 43.20
N GLU A 29 17.98 19.48 42.63
CA GLU A 29 17.85 18.20 43.34
C GLU A 29 16.69 17.93 44.33
N SER A 30 15.76 17.11 43.82
CA SER A 30 15.28 15.84 44.39
C SER A 30 14.81 15.78 45.85
N LYS A 31 13.51 15.47 46.03
CA LYS A 31 13.06 14.19 46.62
C LYS A 31 11.53 14.10 46.67
N GLU A 32 11.03 13.11 45.94
CA GLU A 32 10.02 12.15 46.38
C GLU A 32 8.70 12.68 46.96
N GLU A 33 7.70 12.87 46.10
CA GLU A 33 6.31 12.66 46.50
C GLU A 33 5.59 11.77 45.48
N LYS A 34 5.26 10.56 45.93
CA LYS A 34 4.26 9.67 45.33
C LYS A 34 2.96 10.44 45.11
N SER A 35 2.50 10.50 43.87
CA SER A 35 1.07 10.58 43.61
C SER A 35 0.69 9.58 42.52
N LEU A 36 -0.12 8.61 42.94
CA LEU A 36 -0.93 7.79 42.06
C LEU A 36 -1.85 8.72 41.26
N SER A 37 -1.56 8.91 39.99
CA SER A 37 -2.54 9.37 39.01
C SER A 37 -2.68 8.30 37.94
N LYS A 38 -3.76 7.56 38.14
CA LYS A 38 -4.41 6.63 37.24
C LYS A 38 -4.69 7.34 35.91
N GLU A 39 -3.73 7.33 34.99
CA GLU A 39 -4.00 7.69 33.60
C GLU A 39 -4.81 6.54 33.01
N GLN A 40 -6.10 6.81 32.86
CA GLN A 40 -7.01 6.03 32.05
C GLN A 40 -6.38 5.92 30.66
N GLU A 41 -5.84 4.75 30.35
CA GLU A 41 -5.83 4.25 28.98
C GLU A 41 -7.25 4.35 28.48
N SER A 42 -7.54 5.42 27.73
CA SER A 42 -8.65 5.44 26.81
C SER A 42 -8.33 4.42 25.74
N ASN A 43 -8.57 3.15 26.05
CA ASN A 43 -8.73 2.09 25.06
C ASN A 43 -9.75 2.63 24.04
N PRO A 44 -9.36 2.90 22.78
CA PRO A 44 -10.35 2.90 21.73
C PRO A 44 -10.93 1.49 21.79
N LYS A 45 -12.25 1.36 21.88
CA LYS A 45 -12.90 0.06 21.68
C LYS A 45 -12.48 -0.44 20.30
N GLU A 46 -11.42 -1.23 20.23
CA GLU A 46 -11.13 -2.06 19.08
C GLU A 46 -12.38 -2.90 18.86
N SER A 47 -13.02 -2.70 17.72
CA SER A 47 -14.10 -3.53 17.25
C SER A 47 -13.58 -4.96 17.16
N LYS A 48 -13.95 -5.80 18.13
CA LYS A 48 -13.56 -7.21 18.24
C LYS A 48 -14.00 -8.11 17.06
N ASP A 49 -14.57 -7.54 16.01
CA ASP A 49 -15.16 -8.28 14.89
C ASP A 49 -14.34 -8.26 13.60
N ARG A 50 -13.28 -7.45 13.49
CA ARG A 50 -12.47 -7.38 12.26
C ARG A 50 -11.23 -8.27 12.31
N ILE A 51 -10.95 -8.96 11.21
CA ILE A 51 -9.69 -9.71 11.04
C ILE A 51 -8.51 -8.75 10.98
N SER A 52 -7.35 -9.16 11.50
CA SER A 52 -6.13 -8.36 11.41
C SER A 52 -5.56 -8.36 9.99
N LYS A 53 -4.63 -7.43 9.74
CA LYS A 53 -3.83 -7.37 8.52
C LYS A 53 -3.13 -8.70 8.23
N GLU A 54 -2.51 -9.28 9.25
CA GLU A 54 -1.75 -10.52 9.15
C GLU A 54 -2.66 -11.70 8.82
N GLU A 55 -3.85 -11.74 9.43
CA GLU A 55 -4.84 -12.77 9.10
C GLU A 55 -5.37 -12.58 7.67
N ALA A 56 -5.56 -11.35 7.20
CA ALA A 56 -5.94 -11.09 5.82
C ALA A 56 -4.86 -11.58 4.83
N VAL A 57 -3.58 -11.30 5.10
CA VAL A 57 -2.45 -11.81 4.28
C VAL A 57 -2.42 -13.33 4.28
N LYS A 58 -2.56 -13.98 5.43
CA LYS A 58 -2.58 -15.44 5.54
C LYS A 58 -3.74 -16.06 4.75
N LEU A 59 -4.93 -15.46 4.81
CA LEU A 59 -6.09 -15.91 4.04
C LEU A 59 -5.90 -15.71 2.52
N ALA A 60 -5.29 -14.60 2.10
CA ALA A 60 -4.95 -14.34 0.69
C ALA A 60 -3.93 -15.36 0.17
N VAL A 61 -2.84 -15.57 0.91
CA VAL A 61 -1.79 -16.54 0.56
C VAL A 61 -2.35 -17.95 0.45
N LYS A 62 -3.18 -18.38 1.42
CA LYS A 62 -3.85 -19.68 1.36
C LYS A 62 -4.71 -19.84 0.10
N GLN A 63 -5.43 -18.79 -0.30
CA GLN A 63 -6.22 -18.80 -1.53
C GLN A 63 -5.33 -18.84 -2.79
N PHE A 64 -4.21 -18.11 -2.79
CA PHE A 64 -3.22 -18.14 -3.87
C PHE A 64 -2.62 -19.54 -4.04
N GLU A 65 -2.11 -20.15 -2.97
CA GLU A 65 -1.52 -21.49 -2.98
C GLU A 65 -2.50 -22.55 -3.49
N ALA A 66 -3.79 -22.44 -3.10
CA ALA A 66 -4.83 -23.33 -3.60
C ALA A 66 -5.09 -23.16 -5.11
N TYR A 67 -4.85 -21.97 -5.67
CA TYR A 67 -5.02 -21.66 -7.08
C TYR A 67 -3.73 -21.86 -7.90
N LEU A 68 -2.56 -21.86 -7.26
CA LEU A 68 -1.25 -21.97 -7.89
C LEU A 68 -1.14 -23.13 -8.90
N PRO A 69 -1.65 -24.36 -8.65
CA PRO A 69 -1.60 -25.43 -9.64
C PRO A 69 -2.30 -25.10 -10.97
N LYS A 70 -3.26 -24.17 -10.98
CA LYS A 70 -3.92 -23.72 -12.21
C LYS A 70 -3.06 -22.69 -12.96
N ILE A 71 -2.35 -21.82 -12.25
CA ILE A 71 -1.36 -20.91 -12.84
C ILE A 71 -0.24 -21.74 -13.47
N LEU A 72 0.33 -22.70 -12.74
CA LEU A 72 1.44 -23.52 -13.24
C LEU A 72 1.08 -24.34 -14.48
N LYS A 73 -0.20 -24.75 -14.66
CA LYS A 73 -0.65 -25.41 -15.90
C LYS A 73 -0.57 -24.54 -17.15
N THR A 74 -0.41 -23.22 -17.00
CA THR A 74 -0.23 -22.29 -18.12
C THR A 74 1.24 -22.17 -18.54
N TYR A 75 2.17 -22.62 -17.69
CA TYR A 75 3.60 -22.50 -17.91
C TYR A 75 4.21 -23.91 -17.91
N ASP A 76 4.52 -24.44 -19.09
CA ASP A 76 5.13 -25.77 -19.23
C ASP A 76 6.39 -25.88 -18.36
N ASP A 77 6.40 -26.83 -17.41
CA ASP A 77 7.48 -27.07 -16.43
C ASP A 77 7.88 -25.84 -15.59
N GLY A 78 6.95 -24.89 -15.41
CA GLY A 78 7.14 -23.72 -14.58
C GLY A 78 7.00 -24.01 -13.08
N VAL A 79 7.81 -23.33 -12.27
CA VAL A 79 7.73 -23.31 -10.81
C VAL A 79 7.60 -21.88 -10.30
N ILE A 80 6.96 -21.71 -9.14
CA ILE A 80 6.92 -20.42 -8.45
C ILE A 80 8.34 -20.04 -8.03
N ASP A 81 8.82 -18.87 -8.45
CA ASP A 81 10.14 -18.33 -8.07
C ASP A 81 10.00 -17.25 -6.98
N LEU A 82 8.96 -16.42 -7.08
CA LEU A 82 8.61 -15.36 -6.14
C LEU A 82 7.11 -15.42 -5.82
N GLN A 83 6.81 -15.21 -4.54
CA GLN A 83 5.46 -14.94 -4.04
C GLN A 83 5.58 -13.89 -2.93
N ASP A 84 5.28 -12.63 -3.24
CA ASP A 84 5.46 -11.48 -2.36
C ASP A 84 4.11 -10.78 -2.08
N PRO A 85 3.54 -10.93 -0.87
CA PRO A 85 2.31 -10.25 -0.50
C PRO A 85 2.56 -8.79 -0.09
N HIS A 86 1.85 -7.87 -0.75
CA HIS A 86 1.80 -6.45 -0.41
C HIS A 86 0.43 -6.04 0.08
N VAL A 87 0.40 -5.09 1.01
CA VAL A 87 -0.82 -4.66 1.68
C VAL A 87 -1.05 -3.17 1.46
N GLY A 88 -2.30 -2.80 1.19
CA GLY A 88 -2.76 -1.42 1.16
C GLY A 88 -4.19 -1.31 0.62
N ASP A 89 -4.87 -0.20 0.91
CA ASP A 89 -6.23 0.05 0.44
C ASP A 89 -6.23 0.44 -1.06
N PHE A 90 -6.46 -0.54 -1.94
CA PHE A 90 -6.62 -0.32 -3.38
C PHE A 90 -8.07 -0.41 -3.85
N THR A 91 -9.01 -0.79 -2.98
CA THR A 91 -10.44 -0.75 -3.27
C THR A 91 -11.13 0.55 -2.84
N GLY A 92 -10.47 1.34 -2.00
CA GLY A 92 -10.89 2.66 -1.53
C GLY A 92 -11.97 2.63 -0.45
N ASP A 93 -12.10 1.52 0.28
CA ASP A 93 -13.11 1.36 1.34
C ASP A 93 -12.59 1.59 2.77
N GLY A 94 -11.32 1.98 2.88
CA GLY A 94 -10.66 2.25 4.16
C GLY A 94 -10.18 1.01 4.90
N ILE A 95 -10.27 -0.17 4.29
CA ILE A 95 -9.70 -1.42 4.79
C ILE A 95 -8.52 -1.80 3.89
N GLU A 96 -7.39 -2.21 4.49
CA GLU A 96 -6.24 -2.64 3.70
C GLU A 96 -6.54 -3.97 2.99
N ASP A 97 -6.32 -3.97 1.67
CA ASP A 97 -6.43 -5.13 0.79
C ASP A 97 -5.06 -5.82 0.60
N VAL A 98 -5.03 -6.98 -0.08
CA VAL A 98 -3.79 -7.75 -0.32
C VAL A 98 -3.58 -7.95 -1.81
N ALA A 99 -2.40 -7.57 -2.32
CA ALA A 99 -1.93 -7.89 -3.66
C ALA A 99 -0.75 -8.85 -3.54
N ILE A 100 -0.85 -10.03 -4.14
CA ILE A 100 0.27 -10.99 -4.18
C ILE A 100 0.96 -10.82 -5.53
N TYR A 101 2.18 -10.29 -5.51
CA TYR A 101 3.07 -10.27 -6.65
C TYR A 101 3.78 -11.60 -6.77
N TRP A 102 3.78 -12.18 -7.96
CA TRP A 102 4.36 -13.48 -8.20
C TRP A 102 5.06 -13.54 -9.54
N ASN A 103 6.04 -14.43 -9.64
CA ASN A 103 6.68 -14.77 -10.89
C ASN A 103 6.91 -16.29 -10.99
N ILE A 104 7.06 -16.75 -12.23
CA ILE A 104 7.30 -18.15 -12.57
C ILE A 104 8.63 -18.22 -13.30
N ALA A 105 9.46 -19.19 -12.91
CA ALA A 105 10.68 -19.57 -13.61
C ALA A 105 10.59 -21.03 -14.09
N PRO A 106 11.34 -21.42 -15.12
CA PRO A 106 11.53 -22.83 -15.45
C PRO A 106 12.17 -23.57 -14.27
N GLU A 107 11.84 -24.84 -14.06
CA GLU A 107 12.55 -25.68 -13.09
C GLU A 107 14.07 -25.68 -13.36
N GLY A 108 14.87 -25.26 -12.37
CA GLY A 108 16.33 -25.15 -12.48
C GLY A 108 16.84 -23.94 -13.28
N GLY A 109 15.97 -23.04 -13.70
CA GLY A 109 16.32 -21.78 -14.38
C GLY A 109 16.01 -20.54 -13.55
N ASN A 110 16.43 -19.37 -14.06
CA ASN A 110 16.16 -18.06 -13.46
C ASN A 110 15.53 -17.06 -14.46
N ALA A 111 15.09 -17.56 -15.62
CA ALA A 111 14.37 -16.75 -16.58
C ALA A 111 12.93 -16.54 -16.11
N LEU A 112 12.41 -15.33 -16.21
CA LEU A 112 11.00 -15.06 -15.95
C LEU A 112 10.18 -15.54 -17.15
N ILE A 113 9.35 -16.56 -16.95
CA ILE A 113 8.43 -17.10 -17.96
C ILE A 113 6.97 -16.74 -17.68
N GLY A 114 6.68 -16.25 -16.47
CA GLY A 114 5.39 -15.72 -16.07
C GLY A 114 5.55 -14.72 -14.93
N GLN A 115 4.64 -13.74 -14.86
CA GLN A 115 4.58 -12.81 -13.73
C GLN A 115 3.20 -12.17 -13.68
N GLY A 116 2.76 -11.81 -12.48
CA GLY A 116 1.48 -11.15 -12.32
C GLY A 116 1.19 -10.69 -10.90
N LEU A 117 0.00 -10.09 -10.75
CA LEU A 117 -0.60 -9.79 -9.46
C LEU A 117 -1.89 -10.60 -9.30
N SER A 118 -2.07 -11.20 -8.13
CA SER A 118 -3.36 -11.70 -7.67
C SER A 118 -3.92 -10.75 -6.63
N LEU A 119 -5.10 -10.17 -6.88
CA LEU A 119 -5.68 -9.10 -6.07
C LEU A 119 -6.81 -9.63 -5.20
N TYR A 120 -6.71 -9.37 -3.90
CA TYR A 120 -7.65 -9.84 -2.89
C TYR A 120 -8.23 -8.67 -2.12
N LYS A 121 -9.56 -8.57 -2.12
CA LYS A 121 -10.28 -7.62 -1.29
C LYS A 121 -10.42 -8.15 0.13
N ASN A 122 -10.15 -7.32 1.12
CA ASN A 122 -10.46 -7.56 2.53
C ASN A 122 -11.70 -6.75 2.92
N ASP A 123 -12.80 -7.41 3.30
CA ASP A 123 -14.03 -6.71 3.76
C ASP A 123 -14.07 -6.50 5.29
N GLY A 124 -12.96 -6.79 5.98
CA GLY A 124 -12.84 -6.75 7.42
C GLY A 124 -13.22 -8.05 8.11
N HIS A 125 -13.90 -8.99 7.44
CA HIS A 125 -14.26 -10.29 8.01
C HIS A 125 -13.76 -11.47 7.16
N SER A 126 -13.59 -11.24 5.87
CA SER A 126 -13.16 -12.23 4.90
C SER A 126 -12.28 -11.61 3.82
N VAL A 127 -11.52 -12.47 3.15
CA VAL A 127 -10.68 -12.09 2.01
C VAL A 127 -11.19 -12.80 0.77
N LYS A 128 -11.33 -12.09 -0.35
CA LYS A 128 -11.81 -12.65 -1.62
C LYS A 128 -10.96 -12.16 -2.77
N VAL A 129 -10.57 -13.07 -3.67
CA VAL A 129 -9.97 -12.68 -4.95
C VAL A 129 -10.97 -11.82 -5.75
N ILE A 130 -10.49 -10.69 -6.28
CA ILE A 130 -11.31 -9.76 -7.07
C ILE A 130 -10.82 -9.61 -8.51
N ALA A 131 -9.51 -9.77 -8.76
CA ALA A 131 -8.93 -9.64 -10.08
C ALA A 131 -7.53 -10.28 -10.15
N GLY A 132 -7.06 -10.50 -11.37
CA GLY A 132 -5.67 -10.81 -11.68
C GLY A 132 -5.11 -9.79 -12.69
N TYR A 133 -3.80 -9.62 -12.71
CA TYR A 133 -3.11 -8.73 -13.62
C TYR A 133 -1.84 -9.42 -14.16
N GLU A 134 -1.86 -9.79 -15.44
CA GLU A 134 -0.80 -10.51 -16.14
C GLU A 134 -0.55 -9.81 -17.49
N PRO A 135 0.18 -8.69 -17.52
CA PRO A 135 0.48 -7.97 -18.76
C PRO A 135 1.53 -8.72 -19.61
N ASP A 136 1.62 -8.37 -20.89
CA ASP A 136 2.59 -8.90 -21.85
C ASP A 136 3.98 -8.23 -21.78
N TYR A 137 4.26 -7.52 -20.69
CA TYR A 137 5.52 -6.82 -20.44
C TYR A 137 6.04 -7.09 -19.03
N LEU A 138 7.36 -6.92 -18.84
CA LEU A 138 8.00 -7.03 -17.53
C LEU A 138 7.60 -5.87 -16.62
N PHE A 139 7.34 -6.17 -15.35
CA PHE A 139 7.05 -5.13 -14.36
C PHE A 139 7.58 -5.50 -12.98
N ALA A 140 7.82 -4.50 -12.15
CA ALA A 140 8.05 -4.67 -10.72
C ALA A 140 6.93 -4.02 -9.94
N PHE A 141 6.52 -4.62 -8.82
CA PHE A 141 5.66 -3.94 -7.86
C PHE A 141 6.42 -2.77 -7.21
N ASP A 142 5.76 -1.61 -7.05
CA ASP A 142 6.32 -0.45 -6.36
C ASP A 142 5.61 -0.22 -5.03
N THR A 143 4.31 0.11 -5.07
CA THR A 143 3.57 0.49 -3.86
C THR A 143 2.06 0.42 -4.04
N ILE A 144 1.30 0.43 -2.95
CA ILE A 144 -0.14 0.71 -2.94
C ILE A 144 -0.35 2.05 -2.25
N LYS A 145 -0.94 3.01 -2.96
CA LYS A 145 -1.25 4.33 -2.40
C LYS A 145 -2.41 4.99 -3.11
N ASN A 146 -3.20 5.75 -2.36
CA ASN A 146 -4.31 6.56 -2.89
C ASN A 146 -5.30 5.73 -3.72
N GLY A 147 -5.68 4.53 -3.26
CA GLY A 147 -6.62 3.66 -3.96
C GLY A 147 -6.08 3.05 -5.26
N LYS A 148 -4.76 3.01 -5.44
CA LYS A 148 -4.11 2.49 -6.65
C LYS A 148 -2.93 1.61 -6.30
N ILE A 149 -2.72 0.59 -7.13
CA ILE A 149 -1.50 -0.19 -7.16
C ILE A 149 -0.56 0.48 -8.16
N ILE A 150 0.67 0.76 -7.76
CA ILE A 150 1.70 1.33 -8.62
C ILE A 150 2.69 0.21 -8.95
N VAL A 151 2.97 0.06 -10.24
CA VAL A 151 4.00 -0.84 -10.77
C VAL A 151 5.00 -0.05 -11.61
N GLU A 152 6.20 -0.56 -11.77
CA GLU A 152 7.19 -0.06 -12.71
C GLU A 152 7.23 -0.99 -13.92
N LYS A 153 6.82 -0.52 -15.10
CA LYS A 153 7.09 -1.22 -16.36
C LYS A 153 8.59 -1.20 -16.61
N LEU A 154 9.16 -2.36 -16.92
CA LEU A 154 10.57 -2.57 -17.16
C LEU A 154 10.84 -2.80 -18.65
N GLU A 155 11.80 -2.08 -19.21
CA GLU A 155 12.18 -2.17 -20.62
C GLU A 155 13.72 -2.21 -20.75
N TYR A 156 14.20 -2.85 -21.81
CA TYR A 156 15.64 -3.01 -22.08
C TYR A 156 16.15 -1.94 -23.03
N THR A 157 17.39 -1.50 -22.81
CA THR A 157 18.24 -0.83 -23.80
C THR A 157 19.08 -1.85 -24.58
N GLU A 158 19.79 -1.41 -25.62
CA GLU A 158 20.73 -2.28 -26.36
C GLU A 158 21.95 -2.65 -25.50
N GLU A 159 22.28 -1.83 -24.51
CA GLU A 159 23.42 -1.99 -23.62
C GLU A 159 23.11 -2.83 -22.37
N ASP A 160 21.83 -3.12 -22.11
CA ASP A 160 21.41 -3.86 -20.92
C ASP A 160 21.87 -5.32 -20.98
N GLY A 161 22.34 -5.82 -19.84
CA GLY A 161 22.49 -7.25 -19.63
C GLY A 161 21.13 -7.94 -19.65
N ARG A 162 21.08 -9.19 -20.13
CA ARG A 162 19.82 -9.98 -20.24
C ARG A 162 18.99 -10.10 -18.96
N CYS A 163 19.60 -9.88 -17.80
CA CYS A 163 18.96 -9.96 -16.49
C CYS A 163 18.33 -8.64 -16.01
N CYS A 164 18.70 -7.53 -16.64
CA CYS A 164 18.87 -6.28 -15.92
C CYS A 164 18.35 -5.10 -16.76
N PRO A 165 17.03 -4.99 -16.95
CA PRO A 165 16.42 -3.87 -17.65
C PRO A 165 16.67 -2.57 -16.89
N SER A 166 17.10 -1.52 -17.60
CA SER A 166 17.43 -0.23 -17.00
C SER A 166 16.34 0.83 -17.16
N ILE A 167 15.42 0.69 -18.11
CA ILE A 167 14.30 1.62 -18.28
C ILE A 167 13.17 1.23 -17.33
N ARG A 168 12.70 2.22 -16.55
CA ARG A 168 11.61 2.04 -15.57
C ARG A 168 10.56 3.13 -15.74
N THR A 169 9.32 2.75 -15.99
CA THR A 169 8.20 3.68 -16.15
C THR A 169 7.09 3.36 -15.15
N LYS A 170 6.75 4.32 -14.27
CA LYS A 170 5.65 4.12 -13.31
C LYS A 170 4.30 4.05 -14.02
N HIS A 171 3.50 3.07 -13.62
CA HIS A 171 2.16 2.85 -14.11
C HIS A 171 1.22 2.60 -12.93
N ALA A 172 0.07 3.27 -12.95
CA ALA A 172 -0.90 3.22 -11.85
C ALA A 172 -2.11 2.38 -12.29
N LEU A 173 -2.25 1.22 -11.67
CA LEU A 173 -3.32 0.28 -11.96
C LEU A 173 -4.63 0.72 -11.31
N THR A 174 -5.71 0.57 -12.06
CA THR A 174 -7.08 0.82 -11.64
C THR A 174 -7.90 -0.45 -11.78
N ILE A 175 -8.71 -0.77 -10.77
CA ILE A 175 -9.55 -1.98 -10.75
C ILE A 175 -10.99 -1.57 -11.07
N LYS A 176 -11.58 -2.20 -12.08
CA LYS A 176 -13.00 -2.01 -12.43
C LYS A 176 -13.65 -3.36 -12.69
N GLY A 177 -14.48 -3.80 -11.74
CA GLY A 177 -15.01 -5.16 -11.75
C GLY A 177 -13.86 -6.15 -11.55
N SER A 178 -13.78 -7.17 -12.40
CA SER A 178 -12.71 -8.17 -12.38
C SER A 178 -11.53 -7.86 -13.30
N LYS A 179 -11.42 -6.62 -13.79
CA LYS A 179 -10.38 -6.18 -14.73
C LYS A 179 -9.49 -5.11 -14.11
N VAL A 180 -8.21 -5.18 -14.45
CA VAL A 180 -7.16 -4.26 -14.04
C VAL A 180 -6.65 -3.53 -15.29
N TYR A 181 -6.51 -2.20 -15.22
CA TYR A 181 -6.10 -1.32 -16.32
C TYR A 181 -5.04 -0.33 -15.87
#